data_AF-A0A1V3XVU0-F1
#
_entry.id   AF-A0A1V3XVU0-F1
#
_cell.length_a   1.000
_cell.length_b   1.000
_cell.length_c   1.000
_cell.angle_alpha   90.00
_cell.angle_beta   90.00
_cell.angle_gamma   90.00
#
_symmetry.space_group_name_H-M   'P 1'
#
loop_
_entity.id
_entity.type
_entity.pdbx_description
1 polymer ?
#
loop_
_entity_poly.entity_id
_entity_poly.type
_entity_poly.pdbx_seq_one_letter_code
_entity_poly.pdbx_strand_id
1 'polypeptide(L)'
;MTTVTTAADARLEWQRRWSDALALWSRFTRLREPQLCTTTEQANRSGLDGSFAMIRLTDQLVVIDLQQVIMRNLVDLPLEIMGHEIGHHILCPANLTDQARMLARMRWALPGVEGAAPAVANLYADLHINDRLQRGSGLRMDEVYRRLKAHAPDGPISDLWRLYQRIYEILWALRRGDLAPGPLPDRIEGDAQLGSRLVRAYRSDWLDGAAGFAALCLPYLAQDPDARRVLAGWDDSLNTAGGVVPPGLTDIDAGERTEPLHPANDPRVTEGAEPVAAQPLSEVPSASPRARLASPSSTANCCARWV
;
A
#
# COMPACT_ATOMS: atom_id res chain seq x y z
N MET A 1 22.42 20.93 -9.04
CA MET A 1 21.63 20.21 -8.03
C MET A 1 21.81 20.95 -6.71
N THR A 2 20.76 21.58 -6.20
CA THR A 2 20.79 22.22 -4.88
C THR A 2 20.89 21.09 -3.85
N THR A 3 21.94 21.07 -3.04
CA THR A 3 22.07 20.10 -1.95
C THR A 3 21.03 20.46 -0.89
N VAL A 4 19.89 19.77 -0.93
CA VAL A 4 18.84 19.90 0.07
C VAL A 4 19.39 19.34 1.38
N THR A 5 19.79 20.22 2.29
CA THR A 5 20.48 19.84 3.54
C THR A 5 19.61 20.10 4.77
N THR A 6 18.49 20.82 4.61
CA THR A 6 17.58 21.17 5.71
C THR A 6 16.13 20.75 5.39
N ALA A 7 15.33 20.54 6.44
CA ALA A 7 13.90 20.26 6.29
C ALA A 7 13.12 21.42 5.62
N ALA A 8 13.60 22.66 5.77
CA ALA A 8 13.00 23.82 5.12
C ALA A 8 13.22 23.81 3.60
N ASP A 9 14.44 23.47 3.16
CA ASP A 9 14.76 23.31 1.74
C ASP A 9 14.00 22.12 1.13
N ALA A 10 13.92 21.01 1.87
CA ALA A 10 13.17 19.83 1.46
C ALA A 10 11.69 20.16 1.25
N ARG A 11 11.09 20.94 2.17
CA ARG A 11 9.71 21.40 2.05
C ARG A 11 9.46 22.18 0.78
N LEU A 12 10.35 23.12 0.44
CA LEU A 12 10.21 23.93 -0.78
C LEU A 12 10.27 23.05 -2.03
N GLU A 13 11.26 22.15 -2.10
CA GLU A 13 11.41 21.27 -3.26
C GLU A 13 10.23 20.31 -3.37
N TRP A 14 9.81 19.65 -2.29
CA TRP A 14 8.71 18.70 -2.30
C TRP A 14 7.38 19.36 -2.66
N GLN A 15 7.13 20.57 -2.16
CA GLN A 15 5.97 21.37 -2.56
C GLN A 15 5.97 21.65 -4.07
N ARG A 16 7.13 22.02 -4.64
CA ARG A 16 7.27 22.29 -6.07
C ARG A 16 7.00 21.06 -6.94
N ARG A 17 7.27 19.86 -6.41
CA ARG A 17 7.07 18.57 -7.11
C ARG A 17 5.67 17.99 -6.92
N TRP A 18 4.79 18.65 -6.16
CA TRP A 18 3.43 18.14 -5.90
C TRP A 18 2.62 17.94 -7.19
N SER A 19 2.65 18.91 -8.11
CA SER A 19 1.95 18.80 -9.39
C SER A 19 2.45 17.63 -10.23
N ASP A 20 3.76 17.38 -10.20
CA ASP A 20 4.38 16.26 -10.91
C ASP A 20 3.93 14.92 -10.30
N ALA A 21 3.85 14.84 -8.96
CA ALA A 21 3.39 13.64 -8.26
C ALA A 21 1.92 13.32 -8.57
N LEU A 22 1.04 14.33 -8.65
CA LEU A 22 -0.35 14.14 -9.09
C LEU A 22 -0.43 13.62 -10.53
N ALA A 23 0.43 14.15 -11.41
CA ALA A 23 0.45 13.78 -12.83
C ALA A 23 0.88 12.32 -13.09
N LEU A 24 1.53 11.65 -12.13
CA LEU A 24 1.85 10.21 -12.20
C LEU A 24 0.59 9.34 -12.33
N TRP A 25 -0.54 9.83 -11.81
CA TRP A 25 -1.80 9.09 -11.77
C TRP A 25 -2.73 9.52 -12.89
N SER A 26 -2.93 10.83 -13.05
CA SER A 26 -3.68 11.43 -14.15
C SER A 26 -3.44 12.94 -14.19
N ARG A 27 -3.46 13.54 -15.38
CA ARG A 27 -3.43 15.01 -15.55
C ARG A 27 -4.62 15.73 -14.87
N PHE A 28 -5.69 14.98 -14.59
CA PHE A 28 -6.91 15.49 -13.98
C PHE A 28 -6.99 15.26 -12.48
N THR A 29 -6.03 14.55 -11.87
CA THR A 29 -6.01 14.33 -10.42
C THR A 29 -5.92 15.67 -9.71
N ARG A 30 -6.81 15.88 -8.74
CA ARG A 30 -6.84 17.09 -7.90
C ARG A 30 -7.00 16.63 -6.46
N LEU A 31 -5.96 16.88 -5.67
CA LEU A 31 -5.96 16.68 -4.24
C LEU A 31 -5.50 17.96 -3.55
N ARG A 32 -5.89 18.10 -2.28
CA ARG A 32 -5.36 19.16 -1.42
C ARG A 32 -3.84 19.05 -1.36
N GLU A 33 -3.15 20.18 -1.27
CA GLU A 33 -1.71 20.19 -1.07
C GLU A 33 -1.29 19.36 0.16
N PRO A 34 -0.13 18.70 0.11
CA PRO A 34 0.35 17.85 1.18
C PRO A 34 0.73 18.71 2.39
N GLN A 35 0.51 18.16 3.57
CA GLN A 35 1.05 18.70 4.79
C GLN A 35 2.50 18.20 4.98
N LEU A 36 3.44 19.04 4.60
CA LEU A 36 4.88 18.78 4.71
C LEU A 36 5.40 19.26 6.07
N CYS A 37 5.47 18.35 7.04
CA CYS A 37 5.92 18.61 8.41
C CYS A 37 7.46 18.66 8.46
N THR A 38 8.03 19.75 8.97
CA THR A 38 9.50 19.89 9.05
C THR A 38 10.10 19.19 10.26
N THR A 39 9.27 18.75 11.22
CA THR A 39 9.68 17.98 12.39
C THR A 39 8.72 16.82 12.65
N THR A 40 9.23 15.76 13.29
CA THR A 40 8.42 14.61 13.69
C THR A 40 7.32 14.99 14.67
N GLU A 41 7.55 15.95 15.55
CA GLU A 41 6.50 16.44 16.45
C GLU A 41 5.33 17.09 15.69
N GLN A 42 5.59 17.80 14.58
CA GLN A 42 4.52 18.32 13.73
C GLN A 42 3.75 17.20 13.02
N ALA A 43 4.47 16.17 12.55
CA ALA A 43 3.89 14.99 11.94
C ALA A 43 2.97 14.24 12.91
N ASN A 44 3.45 13.98 14.13
CA ASN A 44 2.69 13.31 15.19
C ASN A 44 1.40 14.07 15.55
N ARG A 45 1.47 15.41 15.66
CA ARG A 45 0.28 16.25 15.89
C ARG A 45 -0.75 16.18 14.75
N SER A 46 -0.33 15.74 13.58
CA SER A 46 -1.17 15.57 12.39
C SER A 46 -1.71 14.14 12.25
N GLY A 47 -1.38 13.26 13.20
CA GLY A 47 -1.79 11.85 13.26
C GLY A 47 -0.87 10.88 12.53
N LEU A 48 0.30 11.33 12.06
CA LEU A 48 1.33 10.46 11.50
C LEU A 48 2.19 9.93 12.64
N ASP A 49 2.09 8.63 12.92
CA ASP A 49 2.84 7.95 13.99
C ASP A 49 3.42 6.64 13.45
N GLY A 50 4.62 6.25 13.87
CA GLY A 50 5.28 5.01 13.44
C GLY A 50 5.71 4.92 11.96
N SER A 51 5.40 5.92 11.11
CA SER A 51 5.82 6.00 9.70
C SER A 51 6.28 7.42 9.34
N PHE A 52 6.83 7.62 8.14
CA PHE A 52 7.33 8.92 7.66
C PHE A 52 6.39 9.59 6.64
N ALA A 53 5.40 8.88 6.13
CA ALA A 53 4.35 9.44 5.29
C ALA A 53 3.06 8.64 5.44
N MET A 54 1.93 9.33 5.24
CA MET A 54 0.61 8.73 5.21
C MET A 54 -0.35 9.55 4.34
N ILE A 55 -1.42 8.91 3.91
CA ILE A 55 -2.61 9.57 3.41
C ILE A 55 -3.81 9.19 4.28
N ARG A 56 -4.57 10.21 4.68
CA ARG A 56 -5.83 10.00 5.39
C ARG A 56 -6.94 9.75 4.38
N LEU A 57 -7.63 8.62 4.49
CA LEU A 57 -8.72 8.31 3.56
C LEU A 57 -9.96 9.21 3.77
N THR A 58 -10.11 9.78 4.97
CA THR A 58 -11.27 10.60 5.36
C THR A 58 -11.30 11.96 4.68
N ASP A 59 -10.15 12.63 4.55
CA ASP A 59 -10.05 13.97 3.97
C ASP A 59 -8.97 14.08 2.88
N GLN A 60 -8.38 12.95 2.48
CA GLN A 60 -7.43 12.80 1.38
C GLN A 60 -6.16 13.64 1.57
N LEU A 61 -5.85 14.01 2.81
CA LEU A 61 -4.65 14.76 3.12
C LEU A 61 -3.44 13.82 3.18
N VAL A 62 -2.46 14.10 2.33
CA VAL A 62 -1.12 13.52 2.42
C VAL A 62 -0.34 14.27 3.49
N VAL A 63 0.24 13.55 4.46
CA VAL A 63 1.08 14.09 5.54
C VAL A 63 2.45 13.44 5.45
N ILE A 64 3.52 14.24 5.48
CA ILE A 64 4.90 13.76 5.31
C ILE A 64 5.78 14.37 6.39
N ASP A 65 6.53 13.51 7.09
CA ASP A 65 7.58 13.90 8.02
C ASP A 65 8.91 14.07 7.30
N LEU A 66 9.26 15.31 6.97
CA LEU A 66 10.50 15.64 6.27
C LEU A 66 11.75 15.42 7.13
N GLN A 67 11.64 15.45 8.46
CA GLN A 67 12.77 15.13 9.33
C GLN A 67 13.14 13.65 9.16
N GLN A 68 12.14 12.78 9.18
CA GLN A 68 12.31 11.33 9.00
C GLN A 68 12.73 10.95 7.57
N VAL A 69 12.24 11.67 6.55
CA VAL A 69 12.70 11.55 5.16
C VAL A 69 14.19 11.84 5.03
N ILE A 70 14.67 12.94 5.64
CA ILE A 70 16.10 13.30 5.60
C ILE A 70 16.93 12.27 6.36
N MET A 71 16.49 11.86 7.56
CA MET A 71 17.18 10.86 8.38
C MET A 71 17.33 9.51 7.67
N ARG A 72 16.35 9.13 6.85
CA ARG A 72 16.39 7.90 6.03
C ARG A 72 17.05 8.08 4.67
N ASN A 73 17.65 9.24 4.42
CA ASN A 73 18.26 9.60 3.15
C ASN A 73 17.28 9.48 1.97
N LEU A 74 16.01 9.88 2.11
CA LEU A 74 14.97 9.76 1.07
C LEU A 74 14.65 11.11 0.38
N VAL A 75 15.39 12.17 0.71
CA VAL A 75 15.04 13.55 0.33
C VAL A 75 15.00 13.80 -1.17
N ASP A 76 15.76 13.04 -1.98
CA ASP A 76 15.79 13.09 -3.44
C ASP A 76 14.77 12.15 -4.12
N LEU A 77 13.86 11.54 -3.36
CA LEU A 77 12.80 10.65 -3.85
C LEU A 77 11.37 11.22 -3.62
N PRO A 78 11.09 12.51 -3.91
CA PRO A 78 9.79 13.12 -3.63
C PRO A 78 8.66 12.52 -4.46
N LEU A 79 8.92 12.12 -5.71
CA LEU A 79 7.88 11.59 -6.60
C LEU A 79 7.47 10.18 -6.22
N GLU A 80 8.44 9.38 -5.80
CA GLU A 80 8.23 8.03 -5.29
C GLU A 80 7.31 8.09 -4.05
N ILE A 81 7.66 8.94 -3.07
CA ILE A 81 6.96 9.02 -1.79
C ILE A 81 5.58 9.66 -1.94
N MET A 82 5.47 10.82 -2.56
CA MET A 82 4.16 11.45 -2.77
C MET A 82 3.30 10.66 -3.75
N GLY A 83 3.90 10.09 -4.78
CA GLY A 83 3.21 9.26 -5.76
C GLY A 83 2.56 8.05 -5.09
N HIS A 84 3.27 7.37 -4.19
CA HIS A 84 2.73 6.27 -3.41
C HIS A 84 1.49 6.67 -2.60
N GLU A 85 1.59 7.75 -1.83
CA GLU A 85 0.49 8.23 -1.00
C GLU A 85 -0.74 8.61 -1.82
N ILE A 86 -0.55 9.29 -2.96
CA ILE A 86 -1.64 9.59 -3.89
C ILE A 86 -2.26 8.28 -4.44
N GLY A 87 -1.44 7.26 -4.66
CA GLY A 87 -1.86 5.95 -5.16
C GLY A 87 -2.89 5.25 -4.27
N HIS A 88 -2.79 5.41 -2.96
CA HIS A 88 -3.80 4.85 -2.05
C HIS A 88 -5.18 5.47 -2.22
N HIS A 89 -5.25 6.70 -2.71
CA HIS A 89 -6.52 7.38 -3.00
C HIS A 89 -7.00 7.19 -4.45
N ILE A 90 -6.12 6.85 -5.39
CA ILE A 90 -6.51 6.75 -6.80
C ILE A 90 -6.64 5.31 -7.27
N LEU A 91 -5.75 4.42 -6.84
CA LEU A 91 -5.68 3.04 -7.32
C LEU A 91 -6.31 2.06 -6.35
N CYS A 92 -5.74 1.92 -5.14
CA CYS A 92 -6.14 0.91 -4.18
C CYS A 92 -5.85 1.39 -2.75
N PRO A 93 -6.86 1.51 -1.87
CA PRO A 93 -8.27 1.14 -2.05
C PRO A 93 -9.11 2.15 -2.83
N ALA A 94 -8.58 3.30 -3.20
CA ALA A 94 -9.28 4.44 -3.82
C ALA A 94 -10.34 5.14 -2.93
N ASN A 95 -11.18 4.39 -2.21
CA ASN A 95 -12.17 4.95 -1.28
C ASN A 95 -12.51 4.00 -0.10
N LEU A 96 -13.31 4.49 0.86
CA LEU A 96 -13.70 3.75 2.06
C LEU A 96 -14.57 2.52 1.78
N THR A 97 -15.42 2.57 0.75
CA THR A 97 -16.29 1.43 0.40
C THR A 97 -15.45 0.28 -0.13
N ASP A 98 -14.54 0.55 -1.05
CA ASP A 98 -13.65 -0.45 -1.62
C ASP A 98 -12.66 -0.97 -0.57
N GLN A 99 -12.21 -0.11 0.37
CA GLN A 99 -11.45 -0.54 1.53
C GLN A 99 -12.23 -1.53 2.40
N ALA A 100 -13.50 -1.25 2.70
CA ALA A 100 -14.35 -2.13 3.50
C ALA A 100 -14.58 -3.49 2.81
N ARG A 101 -14.82 -3.47 1.50
CA ARG A 101 -14.95 -4.68 0.67
C ARG A 101 -13.68 -5.52 0.67
N MET A 102 -12.52 -4.87 0.52
CA MET A 102 -11.22 -5.53 0.56
C MET A 102 -11.00 -6.21 1.90
N LEU A 103 -11.27 -5.50 3.01
CA LEU A 103 -11.15 -6.07 4.36
C LEU A 103 -12.11 -7.23 4.59
N ALA A 104 -13.35 -7.14 4.13
CA ALA A 104 -14.31 -8.23 4.23
C ALA A 104 -13.78 -9.50 3.53
N ARG A 105 -13.35 -9.37 2.28
CA ARG A 105 -12.77 -10.47 1.48
C ARG A 105 -11.51 -11.07 2.13
N MET A 106 -10.61 -10.23 2.63
CA MET A 106 -9.38 -10.69 3.28
C MET A 106 -9.64 -11.39 4.62
N ARG A 107 -10.60 -10.92 5.43
CA ARG A 107 -10.96 -11.59 6.69
C ARG A 107 -11.45 -13.01 6.46
N TRP A 108 -12.27 -13.23 5.43
CA TRP A 108 -12.69 -14.59 5.04
C TRP A 108 -11.51 -15.49 4.66
N ALA A 109 -10.45 -14.93 4.08
CA ALA A 109 -9.23 -15.63 3.69
C ALA A 109 -8.21 -15.82 4.83
N LEU A 110 -8.50 -15.30 6.02
CA LEU A 110 -7.59 -15.29 7.17
C LEU A 110 -8.17 -15.98 8.41
N PRO A 111 -8.68 -17.22 8.31
CA PRO A 111 -9.31 -17.91 9.44
C PRO A 111 -8.34 -18.03 10.63
N GLY A 112 -8.79 -17.58 11.80
CA GLY A 112 -8.01 -17.58 13.04
C GLY A 112 -6.98 -16.46 13.18
N VAL A 113 -6.82 -15.61 12.15
CA VAL A 113 -5.94 -14.43 12.15
C VAL A 113 -6.59 -13.22 11.46
N GLU A 114 -7.91 -13.11 11.52
CA GLU A 114 -8.72 -12.11 10.82
C GLU A 114 -8.35 -10.67 11.21
N GLY A 115 -7.82 -10.49 12.43
CA GLY A 115 -7.29 -9.21 12.91
C GLY A 115 -6.11 -8.69 12.09
N ALA A 116 -5.39 -9.54 11.36
CA ALA A 116 -4.28 -9.13 10.48
C ALA A 116 -4.75 -8.54 9.13
N ALA A 117 -6.04 -8.62 8.80
CA ALA A 117 -6.57 -8.17 7.51
C ALA A 117 -6.20 -6.72 7.14
N PRO A 118 -6.23 -5.72 8.05
CA PRO A 118 -5.81 -4.35 7.73
C PRO A 118 -4.36 -4.24 7.27
N ALA A 119 -3.45 -4.93 7.96
CA ALA A 119 -2.04 -4.88 7.61
C ALA A 119 -1.75 -5.64 6.29
N VAL A 120 -2.43 -6.77 6.04
CA VAL A 120 -2.37 -7.48 4.75
C VAL A 120 -2.95 -6.64 3.61
N ALA A 121 -4.02 -5.90 3.87
CA ALA A 121 -4.61 -4.95 2.92
C ALA A 121 -3.63 -3.85 2.51
N ASN A 122 -2.90 -3.28 3.47
CA ASN A 122 -1.87 -2.28 3.18
C ASN A 122 -0.76 -2.87 2.30
N LEU A 123 -0.17 -4.01 2.68
CA LEU A 123 0.84 -4.70 1.85
C LEU A 123 0.33 -4.96 0.44
N TYR A 124 -0.91 -5.40 0.30
CA TYR A 124 -1.49 -5.68 -1.01
C TYR A 124 -1.66 -4.43 -1.88
N ALA A 125 -2.17 -3.34 -1.28
CA ALA A 125 -2.30 -2.05 -1.95
C ALA A 125 -0.93 -1.53 -2.42
N ASP A 126 0.08 -1.62 -1.55
CA ASP A 126 1.45 -1.20 -1.82
C ASP A 126 2.07 -1.97 -2.99
N LEU A 127 1.82 -3.28 -3.11
CA LEU A 127 2.30 -4.06 -4.26
C LEU A 127 1.83 -3.46 -5.58
N HIS A 128 0.53 -3.16 -5.69
CA HIS A 128 -0.06 -2.57 -6.91
C HIS A 128 0.40 -1.14 -7.17
N ILE A 129 0.43 -0.31 -6.13
CA ILE A 129 0.86 1.08 -6.23
C ILE A 129 2.33 1.15 -6.62
N ASN A 130 3.19 0.45 -5.90
CA ASN A 130 4.64 0.54 -6.10
C ASN A 130 5.06 -0.14 -7.41
N ASP A 131 4.41 -1.23 -7.82
CA ASP A 131 4.65 -1.81 -9.15
C ASP A 131 4.26 -0.84 -10.27
N ARG A 132 3.13 -0.15 -10.16
CA ARG A 132 2.75 0.86 -11.14
C ARG A 132 3.73 2.03 -11.17
N LEU A 133 4.20 2.51 -10.03
CA LEU A 133 5.18 3.61 -9.98
C LEU A 133 6.54 3.19 -10.56
N GLN A 134 7.03 2.00 -10.22
CA GLN A 134 8.30 1.47 -10.74
C GLN A 134 8.21 1.19 -12.25
N ARG A 135 7.22 0.39 -12.67
CA ARG A 135 7.14 -0.17 -14.03
C ARG A 135 6.39 0.74 -15.00
N GLY A 136 5.35 1.43 -14.53
CA GLY A 136 4.51 2.30 -15.34
C GLY A 136 5.05 3.72 -15.47
N SER A 137 5.65 4.25 -14.40
CA SER A 137 6.17 5.63 -14.37
C SER A 137 7.70 5.72 -14.37
N GLY A 138 8.42 4.60 -14.30
CA GLY A 138 9.89 4.57 -14.32
C GLY A 138 10.53 5.20 -13.09
N LEU A 139 9.81 5.26 -11.96
CA LEU A 139 10.33 5.79 -10.70
C LEU A 139 11.23 4.78 -9.99
N ARG A 140 11.98 5.24 -8.99
CA ARG A 140 13.00 4.45 -8.27
C ARG A 140 12.45 3.88 -6.96
N MET A 141 11.34 3.16 -7.00
CA MET A 141 10.73 2.53 -5.83
C MET A 141 11.65 1.50 -5.19
N ASP A 142 12.41 0.76 -6.01
CA ASP A 142 13.44 -0.16 -5.54
C ASP A 142 14.50 0.54 -4.68
N GLU A 143 14.87 1.78 -5.01
CA GLU A 143 15.80 2.58 -4.22
C GLU A 143 15.21 3.02 -2.87
N VAL A 144 13.91 3.35 -2.81
CA VAL A 144 13.23 3.62 -1.54
C VAL A 144 13.37 2.41 -0.61
N TYR A 145 13.02 1.21 -1.09
CA TYR A 145 13.10 -0.01 -0.29
C TYR A 145 14.53 -0.36 0.15
N ARG A 146 15.55 -0.16 -0.71
CA ARG A 146 16.96 -0.36 -0.32
C ARG A 146 17.37 0.57 0.82
N ARG A 147 16.95 1.83 0.78
CA ARG A 147 17.26 2.82 1.83
C ARG A 147 16.50 2.52 3.11
N LEU A 148 15.21 2.17 3.03
CA LEU A 148 14.44 1.75 4.21
C LEU A 148 15.08 0.53 4.89
N LYS A 149 15.53 -0.46 4.11
CA LYS A 149 16.25 -1.63 4.61
C LYS A 149 17.54 -1.25 5.35
N ALA A 150 18.29 -0.25 4.88
CA ALA A 150 19.50 0.22 5.55
C ALA A 150 19.24 0.89 6.91
N HIS A 151 17.99 1.29 7.17
CA HIS A 151 17.53 1.88 8.43
C HIS A 151 16.63 0.95 9.26
N ALA A 152 16.45 -0.30 8.83
CA ALA A 152 15.68 -1.29 9.58
C ALA A 152 16.42 -1.68 10.86
N PRO A 153 15.71 -1.92 11.98
CA PRO A 153 16.33 -2.36 13.21
C PRO A 153 17.04 -3.72 13.03
N ASP A 154 18.14 -3.91 13.75
CA ASP A 154 18.84 -5.18 13.78
C ASP A 154 17.94 -6.27 14.38
N GLY A 155 17.77 -7.39 13.66
CA GLY A 155 16.96 -8.50 14.13
C GLY A 155 16.57 -9.49 13.03
N PRO A 156 15.98 -10.63 13.41
CA PRO A 156 15.42 -11.56 12.44
C PRO A 156 14.26 -10.89 11.69
N ILE A 157 14.27 -11.05 10.38
CA ILE A 157 13.22 -10.55 9.50
C ILE A 157 12.18 -11.66 9.32
N SER A 158 10.91 -11.34 9.53
CA SER A 158 9.81 -12.32 9.39
C SER A 158 9.75 -12.90 7.97
N ASP A 159 9.34 -14.15 7.87
CA ASP A 159 9.23 -14.81 6.56
C ASP A 159 8.16 -14.15 5.67
N LEU A 160 7.13 -13.52 6.27
CA LEU A 160 6.17 -12.70 5.54
C LEU A 160 6.83 -11.49 4.87
N TRP A 161 7.73 -10.79 5.55
CA TRP A 161 8.45 -9.66 4.96
C TRP A 161 9.44 -10.11 3.88
N ARG A 162 10.05 -11.29 4.05
CA ARG A 162 10.93 -11.89 3.03
C ARG A 162 10.14 -12.28 1.79
N LEU A 163 8.95 -12.88 1.95
CA LEU A 163 8.00 -13.12 0.86
C LEU A 163 7.67 -11.81 0.14
N TYR A 164 7.26 -10.79 0.89
CA TYR A 164 6.86 -9.50 0.36
C TYR A 164 7.96 -8.82 -0.48
N GLN A 165 9.17 -8.72 0.08
CA GLN A 165 10.32 -8.18 -0.65
C GLN A 165 10.67 -9.03 -1.87
N ARG A 166 10.54 -10.36 -1.78
CA ARG A 166 10.83 -11.24 -2.92
C ARG A 166 9.82 -11.06 -4.05
N ILE A 167 8.56 -10.80 -3.74
CA ILE A 167 7.54 -10.45 -4.74
C ILE A 167 7.99 -9.19 -5.51
N TYR A 168 8.45 -8.15 -4.82
CA TYR A 168 8.98 -6.94 -5.48
C TYR A 168 10.19 -7.22 -6.37
N GLU A 169 11.15 -8.03 -5.90
CA GLU A 169 12.30 -8.39 -6.75
C GLU A 169 11.85 -9.06 -8.06
N ILE A 170 10.84 -9.93 -8.02
CA ILE A 170 10.30 -10.60 -9.22
C ILE A 170 9.53 -9.61 -10.10
N LEU A 171 8.67 -8.78 -9.50
CA LEU A 171 7.88 -7.77 -10.21
C LEU A 171 8.78 -6.80 -10.98
N TRP A 172 9.85 -6.36 -10.34
CA TRP A 172 10.77 -5.35 -10.86
C TRP A 172 11.98 -5.92 -11.60
N ALA A 173 12.05 -7.25 -11.73
CA ALA A 173 13.17 -7.96 -12.35
C ALA A 173 14.54 -7.63 -11.71
N LEU A 174 14.56 -7.44 -10.38
CA LEU A 174 15.78 -7.28 -9.60
C LEU A 174 16.48 -8.63 -9.40
N ARG A 175 17.75 -8.58 -9.03
CA ARG A 175 18.49 -9.80 -8.68
C ARG A 175 17.97 -10.29 -7.33
N ARG A 176 18.00 -11.61 -7.16
CA ARG A 176 17.69 -12.23 -5.87
C ARG A 176 18.62 -11.67 -4.80
N GLY A 177 18.06 -11.21 -3.69
CA GLY A 177 18.82 -10.67 -2.57
C GLY A 177 19.02 -9.16 -2.58
N ASP A 178 18.63 -8.47 -3.66
CA ASP A 178 18.71 -7.00 -3.73
C ASP A 178 17.83 -6.37 -2.64
N LEU A 179 16.63 -6.92 -2.39
CA LEU A 179 15.71 -6.53 -1.32
C LEU A 179 15.59 -7.62 -0.25
N ALA A 180 15.13 -8.82 -0.63
CA ALA A 180 14.82 -9.91 0.30
C ALA A 180 16.11 -10.54 0.86
N PRO A 181 16.41 -10.43 2.17
CA PRO A 181 17.69 -10.85 2.71
C PRO A 181 17.81 -12.36 2.90
N GLY A 182 19.05 -12.83 2.75
CA GLY A 182 19.47 -14.21 3.06
C GLY A 182 18.96 -15.26 2.06
N PRO A 183 19.36 -16.53 2.24
CA PRO A 183 18.87 -17.64 1.43
C PRO A 183 17.38 -17.86 1.68
N LEU A 184 16.56 -17.77 0.63
CA LEU A 184 15.12 -17.99 0.71
C LEU A 184 14.80 -19.50 0.61
N PRO A 185 13.99 -20.05 1.53
CA PRO A 185 13.43 -21.39 1.38
C PRO A 185 12.62 -21.53 0.08
N ASP A 186 12.62 -22.73 -0.53
CA ASP A 186 11.92 -23.00 -1.79
C ASP A 186 10.44 -22.64 -1.74
N ARG A 187 9.80 -22.83 -0.57
CA ARG A 187 8.43 -22.40 -0.34
C ARG A 187 8.25 -20.89 -0.56
N ILE A 188 9.10 -20.05 0.03
CA ILE A 188 9.00 -18.59 -0.13
C ILE A 188 9.25 -18.20 -1.57
N GLU A 189 10.16 -18.88 -2.28
CA GLU A 189 10.37 -18.61 -3.69
C GLU A 189 9.13 -18.95 -4.53
N GLY A 190 8.51 -20.13 -4.31
CA GLY A 190 7.29 -20.52 -4.99
C GLY A 190 6.12 -19.59 -4.70
N ASP A 191 5.92 -19.24 -3.43
CA ASP A 191 4.86 -18.33 -2.99
C ASP A 191 5.10 -16.91 -3.54
N ALA A 192 6.35 -16.45 -3.64
CA ALA A 192 6.65 -15.15 -4.26
C ALA A 192 6.38 -15.13 -5.77
N GLN A 193 6.62 -16.24 -6.48
CA GLN A 193 6.22 -16.37 -7.89
C GLN A 193 4.70 -16.26 -8.03
N LEU A 194 3.93 -16.96 -7.19
CA LEU A 194 2.48 -16.86 -7.17
C LEU A 194 2.00 -15.44 -6.85
N GLY A 195 2.58 -14.80 -5.82
CA GLY A 195 2.27 -13.42 -5.44
C GLY A 195 2.53 -12.42 -6.57
N SER A 196 3.66 -12.53 -7.25
CA SER A 196 3.99 -11.66 -8.39
C SER A 196 3.03 -11.84 -9.59
N ARG A 197 2.60 -13.08 -9.85
CA ARG A 197 1.62 -13.38 -10.90
C ARG A 197 0.24 -12.89 -10.52
N LEU A 198 -0.15 -13.01 -9.26
CA LEU A 198 -1.41 -12.48 -8.73
C LEU A 198 -1.48 -10.96 -8.91
N VAL A 199 -0.45 -10.22 -8.51
CA VAL A 199 -0.40 -8.76 -8.69
C VAL A 199 -0.55 -8.39 -10.17
N ARG A 200 0.13 -9.12 -11.07
CA ARG A 200 0.02 -8.89 -12.51
C ARG A 200 -1.36 -9.23 -13.09
N ALA A 201 -1.94 -10.35 -12.68
CA ALA A 201 -3.25 -10.83 -13.16
C ALA A 201 -4.38 -9.89 -12.73
N TYR A 202 -4.30 -9.36 -11.51
CA TYR A 202 -5.33 -8.49 -10.90
C TYR A 202 -4.96 -7.01 -10.91
N ARG A 203 -4.03 -6.56 -11.76
CA ARG A 203 -3.61 -5.14 -11.85
C ARG A 203 -4.76 -4.15 -12.09
N SER A 204 -5.81 -4.60 -12.80
CA SER A 204 -6.97 -3.80 -13.16
C SER A 204 -8.17 -4.06 -12.25
N ASP A 205 -8.25 -5.28 -11.72
CA ASP A 205 -9.35 -5.76 -10.88
C ASP A 205 -8.81 -6.12 -9.48
N TRP A 206 -8.06 -5.20 -8.87
CA TRP A 206 -7.26 -5.50 -7.67
C TRP A 206 -8.10 -6.04 -6.51
N LEU A 207 -9.36 -5.61 -6.38
CA LEU A 207 -10.27 -6.05 -5.33
C LEU A 207 -10.55 -7.56 -5.40
N ASP A 208 -10.53 -8.16 -6.60
CA ASP A 208 -10.77 -9.59 -6.81
C ASP A 208 -9.56 -10.44 -6.40
N GLY A 209 -8.35 -9.91 -6.52
CA GLY A 209 -7.13 -10.59 -6.06
C GLY A 209 -6.89 -10.53 -4.55
N ALA A 210 -7.63 -9.69 -3.82
CA ALA A 210 -7.38 -9.41 -2.40
C ALA A 210 -7.48 -10.65 -1.50
N ALA A 211 -8.53 -11.46 -1.67
CA ALA A 211 -8.70 -12.69 -0.89
C ALA A 211 -7.59 -13.71 -1.21
N GLY A 212 -7.19 -13.82 -2.47
CA GLY A 212 -6.10 -14.71 -2.89
C GLY A 212 -4.75 -14.31 -2.30
N PHE A 213 -4.44 -13.01 -2.25
CA PHE A 213 -3.23 -12.52 -1.59
C PHE A 213 -3.26 -12.80 -0.08
N ALA A 214 -4.39 -12.57 0.57
CA ALA A 214 -4.54 -12.89 1.99
C ALA A 214 -4.41 -14.40 2.28
N ALA A 215 -4.96 -15.26 1.42
CA ALA A 215 -4.79 -16.70 1.52
C ALA A 215 -3.32 -17.13 1.35
N LEU A 216 -2.55 -16.44 0.48
CA LEU A 216 -1.11 -16.65 0.32
C LEU A 216 -0.33 -16.26 1.59
N CYS A 217 -0.74 -15.19 2.28
CA CYS A 217 -0.12 -14.73 3.52
C CYS A 217 -0.48 -15.57 4.76
N LEU A 218 -1.65 -16.23 4.76
CA LEU A 218 -2.18 -16.97 5.90
C LEU A 218 -1.17 -17.92 6.58
N PRO A 219 -0.42 -18.77 5.85
CA PRO A 219 0.51 -19.71 6.49
C PRO A 219 1.61 -18.99 7.29
N TYR A 220 2.08 -17.85 6.80
CA TYR A 220 3.09 -17.04 7.47
C TYR A 220 2.52 -16.39 8.72
N LEU A 221 1.30 -15.85 8.65
CA LEU A 221 0.63 -15.21 9.79
C LEU A 221 0.22 -16.21 10.89
N ALA A 222 -0.10 -17.45 10.49
CA ALA A 222 -0.47 -18.52 11.41
C ALA A 222 0.74 -19.10 12.14
N GLN A 223 1.89 -19.22 11.46
CA GLN A 223 3.07 -19.91 11.98
C GLN A 223 4.10 -18.98 12.62
N ASP A 224 4.06 -17.68 12.29
CA ASP A 224 5.05 -16.71 12.74
C ASP A 224 4.43 -15.64 13.66
N PRO A 225 4.63 -15.75 14.99
CA PRO A 225 4.25 -14.70 15.93
C PRO A 225 4.97 -13.37 15.68
N ASP A 226 6.17 -13.42 15.08
CA ASP A 226 6.95 -12.24 14.71
C ASP A 226 6.37 -11.57 13.47
N ALA A 227 5.75 -12.30 12.54
CA ALA A 227 5.01 -11.68 11.44
C ALA A 227 3.91 -10.77 11.95
N ARG A 228 3.20 -11.17 13.02
CA ARG A 228 2.18 -10.32 13.65
C ARG A 228 2.77 -9.13 14.39
N ARG A 229 3.97 -9.26 14.98
CA ARG A 229 4.69 -8.15 15.63
C ARG A 229 5.32 -7.19 14.65
N VAL A 230 5.79 -7.67 13.51
CA VAL A 230 6.27 -6.86 12.40
C VAL A 230 5.11 -6.05 11.83
N LEU A 231 3.95 -6.68 11.64
CA LEU A 231 2.73 -5.95 11.33
C LEU A 231 2.37 -4.97 12.48
N ALA A 232 2.41 -5.38 13.75
CA ALA A 232 2.09 -4.54 14.93
C ALA A 232 3.04 -3.33 15.13
N GLY A 233 4.34 -3.48 14.89
CA GLY A 233 5.33 -2.41 14.94
C GLY A 233 5.20 -1.43 13.79
N TRP A 234 4.48 -1.82 12.74
CA TRP A 234 3.98 -0.97 11.66
C TRP A 234 2.55 -0.47 11.91
N ASP A 235 1.92 -0.89 13.02
CA ASP A 235 0.48 -0.84 13.29
C ASP A 235 0.15 -0.46 14.75
N ASP A 236 0.99 0.36 15.41
CA ASP A 236 0.64 0.98 16.71
C ASP A 236 -0.54 1.99 16.60
N SER A 237 -1.23 2.00 15.44
CA SER A 237 -2.44 2.75 15.14
C SER A 237 -3.74 1.92 15.12
N LEU A 238 -3.72 0.63 15.49
CA LEU A 238 -4.95 -0.17 15.65
C LEU A 238 -5.95 0.45 16.64
N ASN A 239 -5.52 1.37 17.51
CA ASN A 239 -6.43 2.14 18.36
C ASN A 239 -7.22 3.25 17.62
N THR A 240 -6.99 3.46 16.32
CA THR A 240 -7.64 4.56 15.56
C THR A 240 -8.67 4.10 14.53
N ALA A 241 -8.73 2.81 14.23
CA ALA A 241 -9.79 2.21 13.40
C ALA A 241 -10.74 1.41 14.29
N GLY A 242 -11.54 2.10 15.10
CA GLY A 242 -12.77 1.51 15.61
C GLY A 242 -13.54 0.97 14.41
N GLY A 243 -13.79 -0.34 14.38
CA GLY A 243 -14.33 -1.12 13.25
C GLY A 243 -15.75 -0.73 12.85
N VAL A 244 -15.96 0.55 12.52
CA VAL A 244 -17.21 1.10 12.04
C VAL A 244 -17.30 0.77 10.57
N VAL A 245 -18.03 -0.31 10.29
CA VAL A 245 -18.59 -0.59 8.97
C VAL A 245 -19.43 0.63 8.56
N PRO A 246 -19.14 1.31 7.43
CA PRO A 246 -19.92 2.45 6.98
C PRO A 246 -21.42 2.11 6.91
N PRO A 247 -22.32 2.99 7.38
CA PRO A 247 -23.75 2.76 7.25
C PRO A 247 -24.13 2.62 5.76
N GLY A 248 -24.64 1.44 5.37
CA GLY A 248 -24.94 1.10 3.97
C GLY A 248 -24.27 -0.18 3.44
N LEU A 249 -23.31 -0.76 4.19
CA LEU A 249 -22.74 -2.10 3.93
C LEU A 249 -23.57 -3.23 4.58
N THR A 250 -24.91 -3.15 4.46
CA THR A 250 -25.82 -4.20 4.95
C THR A 250 -26.03 -5.32 3.94
N ASP A 251 -25.70 -5.09 2.67
CA ASP A 251 -25.79 -6.09 1.61
C ASP A 251 -24.39 -6.65 1.34
N ILE A 252 -24.27 -7.96 1.58
CA ILE A 252 -23.11 -8.75 1.19
C ILE A 252 -23.21 -8.96 -0.32
N ASP A 253 -22.33 -8.33 -1.10
CA ASP A 253 -22.31 -8.51 -2.55
C ASP A 253 -21.97 -9.98 -2.88
N ALA A 254 -22.42 -10.50 -4.04
CA ALA A 254 -22.27 -11.91 -4.39
C ALA A 254 -20.79 -12.35 -4.45
N GLY A 255 -19.85 -11.42 -4.67
CA GLY A 255 -18.40 -11.63 -4.61
C GLY A 255 -17.76 -11.45 -3.23
N GLU A 256 -18.53 -11.11 -2.19
CA GLU A 256 -18.04 -11.01 -0.80
C GLU A 256 -18.21 -12.33 -0.02
N ARG A 257 -18.89 -13.32 -0.62
CA ARG A 257 -19.07 -14.71 -0.13
C ARG A 257 -18.60 -15.76 -1.15
N THR A 258 -17.54 -15.46 -1.89
CA THR A 258 -16.84 -16.48 -2.65
C THR A 258 -15.76 -17.10 -1.77
N GLU A 259 -15.70 -18.43 -1.71
CA GLU A 259 -14.63 -19.15 -1.03
C GLU A 259 -13.27 -18.59 -1.48
N PRO A 260 -12.37 -18.18 -0.56
CA PRO A 260 -11.09 -17.60 -0.92
C PRO A 260 -10.29 -18.54 -1.82
N LEU A 261 -10.11 -18.17 -3.09
CA LEU A 261 -9.35 -18.97 -4.04
C LEU A 261 -7.86 -18.72 -3.81
N HIS A 262 -7.15 -19.75 -3.35
CA HIS A 262 -5.70 -19.67 -3.21
C HIS A 262 -5.04 -19.44 -4.59
N PRO A 263 -3.99 -18.60 -4.74
CA PRO A 263 -3.43 -18.25 -6.04
C PRO A 263 -2.90 -19.44 -6.85
N ALA A 264 -2.49 -20.52 -6.17
CA ALA A 264 -2.08 -21.77 -6.82
C ALA A 264 -3.24 -22.51 -7.54
N ASN A 265 -4.48 -22.20 -7.19
CA ASN A 265 -5.69 -22.79 -7.75
C ASN A 265 -6.45 -21.80 -8.65
N ASP A 266 -5.89 -20.61 -8.88
CA ASP A 266 -6.50 -19.56 -9.69
C ASP A 266 -5.95 -19.60 -11.13
N PRO A 267 -6.77 -19.95 -12.13
CA PRO A 267 -6.34 -20.00 -13.53
C PRO A 267 -5.78 -18.66 -14.05
N ARG A 268 -6.29 -17.51 -13.57
CA ARG A 268 -5.76 -16.19 -13.97
C ARG A 268 -4.31 -16.01 -13.53
N VAL A 269 -3.90 -16.70 -12.47
CA VAL A 269 -2.54 -16.67 -11.90
C VAL A 269 -1.65 -17.77 -12.47
N THR A 270 -2.17 -18.99 -12.65
CA THR A 270 -1.38 -20.16 -13.04
C THR A 270 -1.22 -20.33 -14.54
N GLU A 271 -2.29 -20.09 -15.31
CA GLU A 271 -2.30 -20.22 -16.77
C GLU A 271 -1.95 -18.89 -17.47
N GLY A 272 -2.02 -17.79 -16.70
CA GLY A 272 -1.75 -16.44 -17.14
C GLY A 272 -2.98 -15.77 -17.75
N ALA A 273 -3.19 -14.49 -17.44
CA ALA A 273 -4.14 -13.69 -18.18
C ALA A 273 -3.68 -13.58 -19.65
N GLU A 274 -4.57 -13.86 -20.60
CA GLU A 274 -4.38 -13.44 -21.99
C GLU A 274 -3.92 -11.97 -21.99
N PRO A 275 -2.86 -11.60 -22.73
CA PRO A 275 -2.35 -10.23 -22.72
C PRO A 275 -3.45 -9.30 -23.21
N VAL A 276 -4.15 -8.66 -22.28
CA VAL A 276 -5.03 -7.54 -22.57
C VAL A 276 -4.11 -6.46 -23.10
N ALA A 277 -4.12 -6.28 -24.43
CA ALA A 277 -3.47 -5.17 -25.11
C ALA A 277 -3.77 -3.91 -24.30
N ALA A 278 -2.73 -3.13 -23.96
CA ALA A 278 -2.88 -1.92 -23.17
C ALA A 278 -3.96 -1.04 -23.81
N GLN A 279 -5.17 -1.09 -23.27
CA GLN A 279 -6.23 -0.24 -23.77
C GLN A 279 -5.87 1.18 -23.36
N PRO A 280 -5.82 2.14 -24.30
CA PRO A 280 -5.77 3.54 -23.93
C PRO A 280 -6.96 3.81 -23.02
N LEU A 281 -6.70 4.45 -21.87
CA LEU A 281 -7.68 4.79 -20.85
C LEU A 281 -8.95 5.37 -21.49
N SER A 282 -10.01 4.57 -21.57
CA SER A 282 -11.35 5.09 -21.83
C SER A 282 -11.77 5.91 -20.61
N GLU A 283 -12.29 7.10 -20.86
CA GLU A 283 -12.77 8.04 -19.85
C GLU A 283 -13.69 7.34 -18.85
N VAL A 284 -13.35 7.46 -17.56
CA VAL A 284 -14.21 7.00 -16.46
C VAL A 284 -15.54 7.75 -16.54
N PRO A 285 -16.71 7.07 -16.54
CA PRO A 285 -17.99 7.74 -16.59
C PRO A 285 -18.16 8.68 -15.39
N SER A 286 -18.57 9.93 -15.64
CA SER A 286 -18.75 10.93 -14.58
C SER A 286 -19.79 10.46 -13.55
N ALA A 287 -19.37 10.31 -12.30
CA ALA A 287 -20.30 10.12 -11.19
C ALA A 287 -21.19 11.37 -11.04
N SER A 288 -22.51 11.18 -11.16
CA SER A 288 -23.49 12.25 -10.91
C SER A 288 -23.50 12.67 -9.44
N PRO A 289 -23.85 13.93 -9.11
CA PRO A 289 -23.73 14.44 -7.75
C PRO A 289 -24.88 13.92 -6.88
N ARG A 290 -24.55 13.19 -5.80
CA ARG A 290 -25.49 12.87 -4.72
C ARG A 290 -25.18 13.66 -3.45
N ALA A 291 -26.28 14.03 -2.79
CA ALA A 291 -26.40 15.07 -1.79
C ALA A 291 -25.57 14.87 -0.51
N ARG A 292 -25.14 15.99 0.09
CA ARG A 292 -24.48 16.08 1.39
C ARG A 292 -25.38 15.49 2.48
N LEU A 293 -24.90 14.44 3.15
CA LEU A 293 -25.43 13.99 4.43
C LEU A 293 -24.50 14.46 5.56
N ALA A 294 -25.11 14.93 6.64
CA ALA A 294 -24.48 15.56 7.79
C ALA A 294 -23.71 14.56 8.68
N SER A 295 -22.64 15.06 9.29
CA SER A 295 -21.68 14.31 10.11
C SER A 295 -22.22 13.91 11.49
N PRO A 296 -21.97 12.68 11.96
CA PRO A 296 -21.87 12.36 13.38
C PRO A 296 -20.41 12.42 13.85
N SER A 297 -20.21 13.02 15.01
CA SER A 297 -18.94 13.19 15.72
C SER A 297 -18.48 11.88 16.38
N SER A 298 -17.62 11.14 15.70
CA SER A 298 -16.69 10.14 16.26
C SER A 298 -15.77 9.71 15.11
N THR A 299 -14.67 10.44 14.88
CA THR A 299 -13.77 10.18 13.75
C THR A 299 -12.71 9.14 14.14
N ALA A 300 -13.03 7.88 13.88
CA ALA A 300 -12.02 6.86 13.63
C ALA A 300 -11.28 7.24 12.33
N ASN A 301 -9.96 7.40 12.39
CA ASN A 301 -9.15 7.79 11.24
C ASN A 301 -8.63 6.53 10.53
N CYS A 302 -9.21 6.19 9.37
CA CYS A 302 -8.61 5.22 8.46
C CYS A 302 -7.52 5.92 7.62
N CYS A 303 -6.28 5.45 7.73
CA CYS A 303 -5.13 5.97 6.98
C CYS A 303 -4.38 4.82 6.31
N ALA A 304 -3.87 5.07 5.11
CA ALA A 304 -2.82 4.24 4.50
C ALA A 304 -1.45 4.84 4.85
N ARG A 305 -0.43 4.00 5.00
CA ARG A 305 0.90 4.37 5.49
C ARG A 305 1.95 3.59 4.73
N TRP A 306 3.13 4.19 4.56
CA TRP A 306 4.31 3.45 4.12
C TRP A 306 4.62 2.29 5.05
N VAL A 307 4.76 1.10 4.47
CA VAL A 307 5.23 -0.15 5.11
C VAL A 307 6.72 -0.38 4.85
#